data_AF-A0A7W1JSC7-F1
#
_entry.id   AF-A0A7W1JSC7-F1
#
_cell.length_a   1.000
_cell.length_b   1.000
_cell.length_c   1.000
_cell.angle_alpha   90.00
_cell.angle_beta   90.00
_cell.angle_gamma   90.00
#
_symmetry.space_group_name_H-M   'P 1'
#
loop_
_entity.id
_entity.type
_entity.pdbx_description
1 polymer ?
#
loop_
_entity_poly.entity_id
_entity_poly.type
_entity_poly.pdbx_seq_one_letter_code
_entity_poly.pdbx_strand_id
1 'polypeptide(L)'
;MTSIHASTIVAFPYRELQFHDAELYVGDTRLMGLPLYALDPNSPSGLFSDHVLGFANGGLQLNYPYYLHLSPSQTSLLRLRSGQDYARGSNASRGVFLDWENTYMVSDKGEGSLTLAGIGGKDMGLSWHHSQRFDEQTNLNANVDFPGFKGLFGSVNASRLFDGYTASFSATSTRSFRGTRYESQRVDLNVETDLRKIGDLPITHSIGLTASSSHATLGPTQTAQEGAGVRSRLLLAPQELWNGANLNGHLTLTQLWGNKAGAGLNILGKVGISTRLGSKATMALSYDYAQDSLNTALTGRHRLGTDLFVDLSKFSLNLFGSKSLDINSYSVFADASYYVSPQWRLGASLSTDRYLKSIINEHTLILGYRLGTRELGVTYSLTTKRFGFEILNVPIR
;
A
#
# COMPACT_ATOMS: atom_id res chain seq x y z
N MET A 1 -19.56 -4.44 -31.87
CA MET A 1 -20.42 -4.37 -30.66
C MET A 1 -20.07 -5.56 -29.79
N THR A 2 -19.87 -5.40 -28.49
CA THR A 2 -19.53 -6.50 -27.57
C THR A 2 -20.77 -6.94 -26.79
N SER A 3 -21.03 -8.23 -26.73
CA SER A 3 -22.16 -8.80 -25.98
C SER A 3 -21.74 -9.99 -25.14
N ILE A 4 -22.47 -10.23 -24.06
CA ILE A 4 -22.35 -11.41 -23.20
C ILE A 4 -23.69 -12.12 -23.26
N HIS A 5 -23.68 -13.37 -23.70
CA HIS A 5 -24.82 -14.27 -23.61
C HIS A 5 -24.59 -15.19 -22.41
N ALA A 6 -25.64 -15.63 -21.71
CA ALA A 6 -25.49 -16.51 -20.56
C ALA A 6 -26.74 -17.36 -20.37
N SER A 7 -26.61 -18.54 -19.76
CA SER A 7 -27.74 -19.38 -19.41
C SER A 7 -28.58 -18.75 -18.28
N THR A 8 -27.91 -18.14 -17.31
CA THR A 8 -28.53 -17.44 -16.18
C THR A 8 -27.76 -16.17 -15.86
N ILE A 9 -28.48 -15.09 -15.55
CA ILE A 9 -27.89 -13.83 -15.07
C ILE A 9 -28.47 -13.54 -13.69
N VAL A 10 -27.60 -13.41 -12.68
CA VAL A 10 -27.97 -13.01 -11.32
C VAL A 10 -27.45 -11.60 -11.08
N ALA A 11 -28.37 -10.67 -10.82
CA ALA A 11 -28.03 -9.29 -10.56
C ALA A 11 -27.99 -9.03 -9.04
N PHE A 12 -26.84 -8.56 -8.54
CA PHE A 12 -26.70 -8.02 -7.20
C PHE A 12 -26.64 -6.48 -7.32
N PRO A 13 -27.75 -5.77 -7.04
CA PRO A 13 -27.83 -4.32 -7.21
C PRO A 13 -26.67 -3.62 -6.50
N TYR A 14 -26.01 -2.70 -7.21
CA TYR A 14 -24.87 -1.90 -6.72
C TYR A 14 -23.59 -2.69 -6.36
N ARG A 15 -23.51 -3.99 -6.69
CA ARG A 15 -22.30 -4.81 -6.48
C ARG A 15 -21.79 -5.43 -7.78
N GLU A 16 -22.54 -6.36 -8.36
CA GLU A 16 -22.08 -7.12 -9.54
C GLU A 16 -23.24 -7.80 -10.30
N LEU A 17 -22.98 -8.12 -11.56
CA LEU A 17 -23.78 -9.01 -12.40
C LEU A 17 -23.01 -10.33 -12.56
N GLN A 18 -23.61 -11.44 -12.17
CA GLN A 18 -23.05 -12.78 -12.35
C GLN A 18 -23.72 -13.47 -13.53
N PHE A 19 -22.92 -14.07 -14.41
CA PHE A 19 -23.34 -14.76 -15.62
C PHE A 19 -22.90 -16.22 -15.51
N HIS A 20 -23.85 -17.14 -15.51
CA HIS A 20 -23.60 -18.59 -15.56
C HIS A 20 -23.60 -19.06 -17.01
N ASP A 21 -22.64 -19.92 -17.37
CA ASP A 21 -22.40 -20.38 -18.75
C ASP A 21 -22.35 -19.22 -19.75
N ALA A 22 -21.55 -18.21 -19.41
CA ALA A 22 -21.40 -17.00 -20.20
C ALA A 22 -20.63 -17.26 -21.51
N GLU A 23 -21.09 -16.69 -22.61
CA GLU A 23 -20.43 -16.66 -23.90
C GLU A 23 -20.18 -15.21 -24.30
N LEU A 24 -18.90 -14.85 -24.49
CA LEU A 24 -18.48 -13.50 -24.86
C LEU A 24 -18.35 -13.39 -26.38
N TYR A 25 -18.93 -12.31 -26.93
CA TYR A 25 -18.93 -12.02 -28.36
C TYR A 25 -18.33 -10.63 -28.66
N VAL A 26 -17.60 -10.53 -29.77
CA VAL A 26 -17.21 -9.26 -30.40
C VAL A 26 -17.75 -9.26 -31.83
N GLY A 27 -18.75 -8.42 -32.08
CA GLY A 27 -19.60 -8.53 -33.27
C GLY A 27 -20.38 -9.83 -33.20
N ASP A 28 -20.34 -10.62 -34.28
CA ASP A 28 -20.99 -11.93 -34.35
C ASP A 28 -20.03 -13.08 -34.02
N THR A 29 -18.77 -12.77 -33.70
CA THR A 29 -17.73 -13.77 -33.43
C THR A 29 -17.68 -14.09 -31.95
N ARG A 30 -17.93 -15.36 -31.61
CA ARG A 30 -17.72 -15.91 -30.27
C ARG A 30 -16.23 -15.90 -29.95
N LEU A 31 -15.85 -15.16 -28.91
CA LEU A 31 -14.47 -15.13 -28.42
C LEU A 31 -14.17 -16.28 -27.47
N MET A 32 -15.02 -16.49 -26.45
CA MET A 32 -14.80 -17.50 -25.43
C MET A 32 -16.08 -17.86 -24.67
N GLY A 33 -16.09 -19.05 -24.06
CA GLY A 33 -17.10 -19.47 -23.09
C GLY A 33 -16.50 -19.52 -21.68
N LEU A 34 -17.26 -19.08 -20.68
CA LEU A 34 -16.91 -19.06 -19.28
C LEU A 34 -18.03 -19.74 -18.48
N PRO A 35 -17.73 -20.73 -17.63
CA PRO A 35 -18.76 -21.36 -16.81
C PRO A 35 -19.37 -20.37 -15.81
N LEU A 36 -18.59 -19.38 -15.36
CA LEU A 36 -19.03 -18.35 -14.44
C LEU A 36 -18.23 -17.06 -14.68
N TYR A 37 -18.92 -15.93 -14.85
CA TYR A 37 -18.32 -14.63 -15.09
C TYR A 37 -19.02 -13.56 -14.24
N ALA A 38 -18.25 -12.65 -13.64
CA ALA A 38 -18.78 -11.55 -12.86
C ALA A 38 -18.35 -10.21 -13.48
N LEU A 39 -19.28 -9.26 -13.52
CA LEU A 39 -19.05 -7.91 -14.01
C LEU A 39 -19.52 -6.90 -12.97
N ASP A 40 -18.64 -6.01 -12.54
CA ASP A 40 -19.04 -4.83 -11.77
C ASP A 40 -19.62 -3.77 -12.74
N PRO A 41 -20.92 -3.46 -12.66
CA PRO A 41 -21.57 -2.49 -13.55
C PRO A 41 -21.05 -1.06 -13.37
N ASN A 42 -20.37 -0.75 -12.26
CA ASN A 42 -19.78 0.55 -11.98
C ASN A 42 -18.29 0.62 -12.34
N SER A 43 -17.71 -0.48 -12.84
CA SER A 43 -16.29 -0.53 -13.17
C SER A 43 -15.97 0.37 -14.38
N PRO A 44 -15.01 1.31 -14.27
CA PRO A 44 -14.65 2.19 -15.37
C PRO A 44 -14.02 1.48 -16.58
N SER A 45 -13.64 0.20 -16.44
CA SER A 45 -12.94 -0.59 -17.47
C SER A 45 -13.86 -1.31 -18.47
N GLY A 46 -15.18 -1.17 -18.37
CA GLY A 46 -16.15 -1.76 -19.32
C GLY A 46 -16.23 -3.29 -19.25
N LEU A 47 -16.87 -3.92 -20.25
CA LEU A 47 -17.18 -5.37 -20.36
C LEU A 47 -15.97 -6.33 -20.26
N PHE A 48 -14.75 -5.80 -20.16
CA PHE A 48 -13.52 -6.55 -19.99
C PHE A 48 -12.71 -5.94 -18.84
N SER A 49 -13.16 -6.18 -17.60
CA SER A 49 -12.47 -5.72 -16.39
C SER A 49 -11.11 -6.42 -16.19
N ASP A 50 -10.99 -7.67 -16.65
CA ASP A 50 -9.77 -8.48 -16.55
C ASP A 50 -9.03 -8.55 -17.90
N HIS A 51 -7.75 -8.19 -17.89
CA HIS A 51 -6.87 -8.21 -19.06
C HIS A 51 -6.56 -9.66 -19.50
N VAL A 52 -7.47 -10.33 -20.21
CA VAL A 52 -7.28 -11.74 -20.58
C VAL A 52 -5.98 -11.98 -21.38
N LEU A 53 -5.60 -11.06 -22.27
CA LEU A 53 -4.35 -11.13 -23.02
C LEU A 53 -3.71 -9.74 -23.18
N GLY A 54 -2.40 -9.66 -22.98
CA GLY A 54 -1.56 -8.49 -23.16
C GLY A 54 -0.14 -8.89 -23.58
N PHE A 55 0.72 -7.94 -23.89
CA PHE A 55 2.14 -8.20 -24.16
C PHE A 55 2.96 -7.19 -23.35
N ALA A 56 3.84 -7.68 -22.48
CA ALA A 56 4.74 -6.81 -21.73
C ALA A 56 6.11 -7.41 -21.43
N ASN A 57 7.14 -6.55 -21.42
CA ASN A 57 8.57 -6.91 -21.23
C ASN A 57 9.07 -8.03 -22.16
N GLY A 58 8.58 -8.03 -23.42
CA GLY A 58 8.97 -9.01 -24.43
C GLY A 58 8.30 -10.38 -24.29
N GLY A 59 7.24 -10.49 -23.48
CA GLY A 59 6.46 -11.73 -23.30
C GLY A 59 4.95 -11.51 -23.34
N LEU A 60 4.22 -12.57 -23.72
CA LEU A 60 2.76 -12.61 -23.62
C LEU A 60 2.37 -12.56 -22.14
N GLN A 61 1.47 -11.63 -21.81
CA GLN A 61 0.78 -11.56 -20.52
C GLN A 61 -0.62 -12.14 -20.67
N LEU A 62 -0.96 -13.09 -19.81
CA LEU A 62 -2.25 -13.72 -19.68
C LEU A 62 -2.77 -13.33 -18.30
N ASN A 63 -4.03 -12.96 -18.17
CA ASN A 63 -4.67 -12.83 -16.85
C ASN A 63 -6.09 -13.36 -16.95
N TYR A 64 -6.22 -14.65 -16.66
CA TYR A 64 -7.47 -15.38 -16.80
C TYR A 64 -7.99 -15.83 -15.44
N PRO A 65 -9.05 -15.21 -14.90
CA PRO A 65 -9.70 -15.67 -13.69
C PRO A 65 -10.66 -16.84 -13.98
N TYR A 66 -10.55 -17.90 -13.19
CA TYR A 66 -11.43 -19.06 -13.19
C TYR A 66 -12.09 -19.17 -11.82
N TYR A 67 -13.36 -18.79 -11.71
CA TYR A 67 -14.09 -18.83 -10.45
C TYR A 67 -14.38 -20.28 -10.02
N LEU A 68 -13.89 -20.66 -8.84
CA LEU A 68 -14.19 -21.92 -8.17
C LEU A 68 -15.49 -21.85 -7.37
N HIS A 69 -15.75 -20.67 -6.79
CA HIS A 69 -16.93 -20.40 -5.98
C HIS A 69 -17.26 -18.92 -6.08
N LEU A 70 -18.55 -18.59 -6.20
CA LEU A 70 -19.01 -17.21 -6.25
C LEU A 70 -20.33 -17.11 -5.50
N SER A 71 -20.34 -16.34 -4.43
CA SER A 71 -21.51 -16.09 -3.60
C SER A 71 -21.39 -14.70 -2.98
N PRO A 72 -22.50 -14.10 -2.52
CA PRO A 72 -22.47 -12.75 -1.94
C PRO A 72 -21.50 -12.59 -0.76
N SER A 73 -21.21 -13.68 -0.03
CA SER A 73 -20.35 -13.74 1.17
C SER A 73 -19.00 -14.39 0.93
N GLN A 74 -18.74 -14.96 -0.24
CA GLN A 74 -17.47 -15.63 -0.52
C GLN A 74 -17.22 -15.76 -2.02
N THR A 75 -16.06 -15.30 -2.46
CA THR A 75 -15.57 -15.48 -3.83
C THR A 75 -14.26 -16.24 -3.78
N SER A 76 -14.14 -17.30 -4.57
CA SER A 76 -12.89 -18.02 -4.74
C SER A 76 -12.60 -18.22 -6.22
N LEU A 77 -11.37 -17.93 -6.63
CA LEU A 77 -10.95 -18.08 -8.02
C LEU A 77 -9.51 -18.56 -8.12
N LEU A 78 -9.21 -19.19 -9.25
CA LEU A 78 -7.87 -19.47 -9.73
C LEU A 78 -7.57 -18.49 -10.85
N ARG A 79 -6.54 -17.66 -10.70
CA ARG A 79 -6.13 -16.70 -11.71
C ARG A 79 -4.86 -17.19 -12.39
N LEU A 80 -4.98 -17.58 -13.65
CA LEU A 80 -3.83 -17.93 -14.48
C LEU A 80 -3.20 -16.64 -15.00
N ARG A 81 -1.94 -16.40 -14.62
CA ARG A 81 -1.22 -15.18 -14.94
C ARG A 81 0.06 -15.46 -15.70
N SER A 82 0.43 -14.59 -16.62
CA SER A 82 1.78 -14.55 -17.17
C SER A 82 2.29 -13.12 -17.28
N GLY A 83 3.59 -12.93 -17.06
CA GLY A 83 4.22 -11.60 -17.07
C GLY A 83 4.69 -11.12 -15.70
N GLN A 84 5.19 -9.88 -15.64
CA GLN A 84 5.72 -9.26 -14.43
C GLN A 84 4.70 -8.25 -13.90
N ASP A 85 4.28 -8.41 -12.63
CA ASP A 85 3.61 -7.33 -11.90
C ASP A 85 4.65 -6.37 -11.34
N TYR A 86 4.56 -5.09 -11.72
CA TYR A 86 5.29 -4.02 -11.06
C TYR A 86 4.53 -3.59 -9.80
N ALA A 87 4.61 -4.39 -8.75
CA ALA A 87 4.53 -3.88 -7.39
C ALA A 87 5.97 -3.73 -6.86
N ARG A 88 6.27 -2.65 -6.14
CA ARG A 88 7.62 -2.32 -5.64
C ARG A 88 8.27 -3.55 -4.95
N GLY A 89 9.23 -4.19 -5.62
CA GLY A 89 9.94 -5.36 -5.12
C GLY A 89 10.70 -6.08 -6.23
N SER A 90 11.96 -6.44 -5.99
CA SER A 90 12.90 -7.00 -6.97
C SER A 90 12.60 -8.44 -7.44
N ASN A 91 11.38 -8.94 -7.30
CA ASN A 91 11.00 -10.29 -7.74
C ASN A 91 9.96 -10.18 -8.85
N ALA A 92 10.43 -9.75 -10.00
CA ALA A 92 9.63 -9.75 -11.21
C ALA A 92 9.54 -11.19 -11.72
N SER A 93 8.53 -11.94 -11.25
CA SER A 93 8.28 -13.32 -11.67
C SER A 93 8.12 -13.38 -13.18
N ARG A 94 8.95 -14.19 -13.84
CA ARG A 94 8.85 -14.46 -15.29
C ARG A 94 8.26 -15.85 -15.48
N GLY A 95 7.24 -15.97 -16.32
CA GLY A 95 6.60 -17.25 -16.64
C GLY A 95 5.09 -17.18 -16.53
N VAL A 96 4.46 -18.36 -16.68
CA VAL A 96 3.05 -18.59 -16.39
C VAL A 96 2.97 -19.11 -14.96
N PHE A 97 2.11 -18.53 -14.14
CA PHE A 97 1.88 -18.90 -12.76
C PHE A 97 0.38 -18.84 -12.44
N LEU A 98 -0.01 -19.54 -11.39
CA LEU A 98 -1.40 -19.59 -10.95
C LEU A 98 -1.50 -18.92 -9.58
N ASP A 99 -2.49 -18.06 -9.42
CA ASP A 99 -2.84 -17.49 -8.12
C ASP A 99 -4.15 -18.12 -7.67
N TRP A 100 -4.25 -18.52 -6.41
CA TRP A 100 -5.53 -18.83 -5.79
C TRP A 100 -5.93 -17.67 -4.90
N GLU A 101 -7.09 -17.10 -5.17
CA GLU A 101 -7.65 -15.97 -4.42
C GLU A 101 -8.95 -16.43 -3.77
N ASN A 102 -9.11 -16.12 -2.49
CA ASN A 102 -10.33 -16.35 -1.74
C ASN A 102 -10.66 -15.09 -0.95
N THR A 103 -11.79 -14.46 -1.23
CA THR A 103 -12.35 -13.38 -0.42
C THR A 103 -13.58 -13.91 0.30
N TYR A 104 -13.77 -13.48 1.54
CA TYR A 104 -14.89 -13.90 2.37
C TYR A 104 -15.41 -12.71 3.18
N MET A 105 -16.69 -12.74 3.50
CA MET A 105 -17.34 -11.80 4.40
C MET A 105 -17.86 -12.55 5.62
N VAL A 106 -17.66 -11.96 6.80
CA VAL A 106 -18.17 -12.43 8.08
C VAL A 106 -19.26 -11.46 8.52
N SER A 107 -20.51 -11.77 8.17
CA SER A 107 -21.64 -10.84 8.29
C SER A 107 -21.41 -9.55 7.46
N ASP A 108 -22.17 -8.51 7.79
CA ASP A 108 -22.04 -7.12 7.35
C ASP A 108 -20.90 -6.34 8.06
N LYS A 109 -20.15 -6.98 8.96
CA LYS A 109 -19.18 -6.31 9.83
C LYS A 109 -17.76 -6.84 9.73
N GLY A 110 -17.51 -7.85 8.92
CA GLY A 110 -16.18 -8.42 8.75
C GLY A 110 -15.94 -8.87 7.33
N GLU A 111 -14.69 -8.80 6.93
CA GLU A 111 -14.23 -9.28 5.64
C GLU A 111 -12.80 -9.80 5.74
N GLY A 112 -12.39 -10.58 4.77
CA GLY A 112 -11.01 -10.96 4.64
C GLY A 112 -10.70 -11.56 3.28
N SER A 113 -9.41 -11.76 3.07
CA SER A 113 -8.88 -12.36 1.87
C SER A 113 -7.74 -13.30 2.20
N LEU A 114 -7.59 -14.33 1.39
CA LEU A 114 -6.49 -15.29 1.42
C LEU A 114 -6.03 -15.47 -0.02
N THR A 115 -4.77 -15.19 -0.28
CA THR A 115 -4.18 -15.31 -1.61
C THR A 115 -2.95 -16.20 -1.53
N LEU A 116 -2.93 -17.27 -2.32
CA LEU A 116 -1.73 -18.04 -2.61
C LEU A 116 -1.27 -17.66 -4.01
N ALA A 117 -0.33 -16.74 -4.10
CA ALA A 117 0.18 -16.21 -5.37
C ALA A 117 1.36 -17.04 -5.87
N GLY A 118 1.56 -17.07 -7.19
CA GLY A 118 2.76 -17.60 -7.82
C GLY A 118 2.90 -19.12 -7.77
N ILE A 119 1.79 -19.88 -7.70
CA ILE A 119 1.78 -21.34 -7.65
C ILE A 119 2.51 -21.90 -8.88
N GLY A 120 3.47 -22.79 -8.63
CA GLY A 120 4.36 -23.36 -9.66
C GLY A 120 5.61 -22.52 -9.95
N GLY A 121 5.71 -21.31 -9.39
CA GLY A 121 6.86 -20.41 -9.50
C GLY A 121 7.81 -20.44 -8.29
N LYS A 122 9.00 -19.84 -8.46
CA LYS A 122 9.98 -19.66 -7.35
C LYS A 122 9.60 -18.56 -6.36
N ASP A 123 8.62 -17.73 -6.72
CA ASP A 123 8.17 -16.57 -5.95
C ASP A 123 6.80 -16.82 -5.29
N MET A 124 6.40 -18.09 -5.16
CA MET A 124 5.15 -18.49 -4.52
C MET A 124 5.05 -17.91 -3.10
N GLY A 125 3.93 -17.29 -2.77
CA GLY A 125 3.73 -16.66 -1.47
C GLY A 125 2.28 -16.72 -1.02
N LEU A 126 2.08 -16.63 0.29
CA LEU A 126 0.77 -16.60 0.92
C LEU A 126 0.53 -15.22 1.50
N SER A 127 -0.63 -14.62 1.29
CA SER A 127 -1.08 -13.45 2.02
C SER A 127 -2.47 -13.69 2.59
N TRP A 128 -2.71 -13.25 3.82
CA TRP A 128 -4.00 -13.31 4.49
C TRP A 128 -4.28 -11.96 5.11
N HIS A 129 -5.45 -11.41 4.83
CA HIS A 129 -5.96 -10.19 5.43
C HIS A 129 -7.31 -10.48 6.08
N HIS A 130 -7.57 -9.85 7.22
CA HIS A 130 -8.86 -9.89 7.89
C HIS A 130 -9.13 -8.57 8.59
N SER A 131 -10.35 -8.07 8.42
CA SER A 131 -10.88 -6.90 9.10
C SER A 131 -12.22 -7.25 9.73
N GLN A 132 -12.41 -6.89 10.99
CA GLN A 132 -13.63 -7.16 11.73
C GLN A 132 -13.98 -5.98 12.63
N ARG A 133 -15.17 -5.45 12.43
CA ARG A 133 -15.87 -4.57 13.35
C ARG A 133 -16.77 -5.42 14.23
N PHE A 134 -16.58 -5.41 15.55
CA PHE A 134 -17.45 -6.17 16.46
C PHE A 134 -18.70 -5.36 16.81
N ASP A 135 -18.50 -4.06 17.07
CA ASP A 135 -19.51 -3.04 17.32
C ASP A 135 -19.04 -1.69 16.77
N GLU A 136 -19.79 -0.60 16.98
CA GLU A 136 -19.42 0.73 16.47
C GLU A 136 -18.12 1.28 17.09
N GLN A 137 -17.67 0.70 18.20
CA GLN A 137 -16.55 1.18 19.00
C GLN A 137 -15.33 0.26 18.91
N THR A 138 -15.47 -0.99 18.45
CA THR A 138 -14.46 -2.03 18.52
C THR A 138 -14.09 -2.56 17.13
N ASN A 139 -12.83 -2.40 16.75
CA ASN A 139 -12.30 -2.83 15.45
C ASN A 139 -11.06 -3.71 15.62
N LEU A 140 -10.87 -4.67 14.70
CA LEU A 140 -9.74 -5.57 14.61
C LEU A 140 -9.30 -5.67 13.15
N ASN A 141 -7.99 -5.60 12.92
CA ASN A 141 -7.36 -5.86 11.64
C ASN A 141 -6.22 -6.85 11.85
N ALA A 142 -6.12 -7.88 11.03
CA ALA A 142 -5.05 -8.86 11.06
C ALA A 142 -4.50 -9.08 9.65
N ASN A 143 -3.18 -9.24 9.54
CA ASN A 143 -2.50 -9.55 8.29
C ASN A 143 -1.42 -10.59 8.54
N VAL A 144 -1.24 -11.51 7.60
CA VAL A 144 -0.11 -12.44 7.56
C VAL A 144 0.37 -12.54 6.13
N ASP A 145 1.66 -12.31 5.91
CA ASP A 145 2.30 -12.39 4.60
C ASP A 145 3.51 -13.32 4.67
N PHE A 146 3.62 -14.23 3.72
CA PHE A 146 4.72 -15.17 3.56
C PHE A 146 5.31 -15.09 2.14
N PRO A 147 5.94 -13.97 1.76
CA PRO A 147 6.44 -13.74 0.40
C PRO A 147 7.55 -14.72 0.01
N GLY A 148 7.38 -15.40 -1.13
CA GLY A 148 8.37 -16.32 -1.70
C GLY A 148 8.74 -17.50 -0.79
N PHE A 149 7.94 -17.77 0.25
CA PHE A 149 8.28 -18.62 1.39
C PHE A 149 9.68 -18.36 2.01
N LYS A 150 10.15 -17.10 1.93
CA LYS A 150 11.48 -16.68 2.41
C LYS A 150 11.44 -16.04 3.79
N GLY A 151 10.30 -15.49 4.20
CA GLY A 151 10.09 -14.92 5.53
C GLY A 151 8.61 -14.72 5.81
N LEU A 152 8.24 -14.73 7.08
CA LEU A 152 6.88 -14.52 7.58
C LEU A 152 6.78 -13.13 8.18
N PHE A 153 5.78 -12.37 7.76
CA PHE A 153 5.33 -11.13 8.39
C PHE A 153 3.92 -11.33 8.91
N GLY A 154 3.62 -10.80 10.08
CA GLY A 154 2.29 -10.82 10.66
C GLY A 154 2.04 -9.52 11.42
N SER A 155 0.83 -9.01 11.36
CA SER A 155 0.39 -7.87 12.15
C SER A 155 -1.05 -8.06 12.64
N VAL A 156 -1.33 -7.59 13.85
CA VAL A 156 -2.66 -7.53 14.43
C VAL A 156 -2.82 -6.17 15.07
N ASN A 157 -3.90 -5.46 14.76
CA ASN A 157 -4.25 -4.19 15.36
C ASN A 157 -5.70 -4.26 15.83
N ALA A 158 -5.92 -4.05 17.12
CA ALA A 158 -7.26 -3.95 17.70
C ALA A 158 -7.42 -2.60 18.40
N SER A 159 -8.59 -2.00 18.32
CA SER A 159 -8.91 -0.80 19.06
C SER A 159 -10.34 -0.84 19.58
N ARG A 160 -10.54 -0.22 20.75
CA ARG A 160 -11.86 -0.01 21.33
C ARG A 160 -11.98 1.41 21.88
N LEU A 161 -13.02 2.12 21.45
CA LEU A 161 -13.42 3.40 22.02
C LEU A 161 -14.30 3.16 23.25
N PHE A 162 -14.01 3.87 24.33
CA PHE A 162 -14.82 3.94 25.54
C PHE A 162 -15.20 5.40 25.80
N ASP A 163 -16.14 5.62 26.72
CA ASP A 163 -16.47 6.98 27.16
C ASP A 163 -15.29 7.58 27.93
N GLY A 164 -14.58 8.53 27.32
CA GLY A 164 -13.47 9.25 27.94
C GLY A 164 -12.07 8.71 27.65
N TYR A 165 -11.94 7.54 27.00
CA TYR A 165 -10.65 6.94 26.65
C TYR A 165 -10.72 5.95 25.48
N THR A 166 -9.59 5.71 24.83
CA THR A 166 -9.42 4.71 23.78
C THR A 166 -8.35 3.70 24.18
N ALA A 167 -8.63 2.41 24.03
CA ALA A 167 -7.64 1.35 24.14
C ALA A 167 -7.23 0.87 22.75
N SER A 168 -5.94 0.71 22.50
CA SER A 168 -5.39 0.15 21.27
C SER A 168 -4.33 -0.90 21.55
N PHE A 169 -4.36 -1.97 20.80
CA PHE A 169 -3.41 -3.07 20.84
C PHE A 169 -2.82 -3.23 19.44
N SER A 170 -1.50 -3.29 19.32
CA SER A 170 -0.80 -3.55 18.08
C SER A 170 0.27 -4.59 18.30
N ALA A 171 0.26 -5.66 17.51
CA ALA A 171 1.29 -6.68 17.49
C ALA A 171 1.83 -6.80 16.06
N THR A 172 3.15 -6.87 15.91
CA THR A 172 3.83 -7.16 14.65
C THR A 172 4.91 -8.21 14.87
N SER A 173 5.08 -9.10 13.91
CA SER A 173 6.10 -10.15 13.95
C SER A 173 6.65 -10.38 12.56
N THR A 174 7.97 -10.30 12.42
CA THR A 174 8.69 -10.55 11.18
C THR A 174 9.77 -11.58 11.45
N ARG A 175 9.92 -12.58 10.57
CA ARG A 175 10.98 -13.58 10.66
C ARG A 175 11.46 -13.98 9.28
N SER A 176 12.78 -13.94 9.05
CA SER A 176 13.39 -14.51 7.84
C SER A 176 13.72 -15.99 8.06
N PHE A 177 13.42 -16.82 7.04
CA PHE A 177 13.82 -18.23 6.99
C PHE A 177 14.97 -18.47 6.01
N ARG A 178 15.21 -17.53 5.09
CA ARG A 178 16.33 -17.54 4.14
C ARG A 178 17.07 -16.21 4.18
N GLY A 179 18.39 -16.27 3.98
CA GLY A 179 19.27 -15.10 4.04
C GLY A 179 19.75 -14.80 5.46
N THR A 180 20.08 -13.53 5.73
CA THR A 180 20.49 -13.09 7.07
C THR A 180 19.38 -13.37 8.08
N ARG A 181 19.71 -14.06 9.19
CA ARG A 181 18.78 -14.30 10.29
C ARG A 181 18.29 -12.96 10.82
N TYR A 182 17.00 -12.70 10.61
CA TYR A 182 16.30 -11.52 11.07
C TYR A 182 14.99 -11.95 11.71
N GLU A 183 14.76 -11.50 12.93
CA GLU A 183 13.50 -11.70 13.64
C GLU A 183 13.18 -10.40 14.35
N SER A 184 11.93 -9.94 14.29
CA SER A 184 11.48 -8.72 14.94
C SER A 184 10.04 -8.92 15.39
N GLN A 185 9.81 -8.91 16.69
CA GLN A 185 8.50 -9.04 17.30
C GLN A 185 8.25 -7.79 18.14
N ARG A 186 7.06 -7.20 18.03
CA ARG A 186 6.68 -6.02 18.79
C ARG A 186 5.21 -6.12 19.18
N VAL A 187 4.92 -5.89 20.44
CA VAL A 187 3.56 -5.84 20.99
C VAL A 187 3.45 -4.57 21.79
N ASP A 188 2.46 -3.73 21.48
CA ASP A 188 2.14 -2.51 22.21
C ASP A 188 0.66 -2.54 22.62
N LEU A 189 0.40 -2.17 23.87
CA LEU A 189 -0.92 -1.88 24.39
C LEU A 189 -0.92 -0.42 24.85
N ASN A 190 -1.86 0.39 24.39
CA ASN A 190 -2.01 1.78 24.77
C ASN A 190 -3.43 2.04 25.26
N VAL A 191 -3.55 2.81 26.34
CA VAL A 191 -4.84 3.29 26.86
C VAL A 191 -4.71 4.78 27.05
N GLU A 192 -5.42 5.57 26.25
CA GLU A 192 -5.28 7.03 26.17
C GLU A 192 -6.60 7.73 26.46
N THR A 193 -6.60 8.81 27.23
CA THR A 193 -7.80 9.63 27.41
C THR A 193 -8.23 10.30 26.10
N ASP A 194 -9.48 10.74 26.03
CA ASP A 194 -9.94 11.59 24.93
C ASP A 194 -9.12 12.88 24.83
N LEU A 195 -9.01 13.39 23.61
CA LEU A 195 -8.29 14.63 23.32
C LEU A 195 -9.02 15.82 23.94
N ARG A 196 -8.32 16.56 24.81
CA ARG A 196 -8.84 17.78 25.47
C ARG A 196 -8.05 19.00 25.02
N LYS A 197 -8.71 20.13 24.78
CA LYS A 197 -8.04 21.40 24.46
C LYS A 197 -7.19 21.88 25.65
N ILE A 198 -6.06 22.51 25.36
CA ILE A 198 -5.23 23.21 26.35
C ILE A 198 -5.61 24.70 26.32
N GLY A 199 -6.55 25.12 27.16
CA GLY A 199 -7.03 26.51 27.19
C GLY A 199 -7.44 27.01 25.80
N ASP A 200 -6.96 28.20 25.43
CA ASP A 200 -7.20 28.82 24.12
C ASP A 200 -6.14 28.47 23.06
N LEU A 201 -5.15 27.63 23.40
CA LEU A 201 -4.15 27.21 22.43
C LEU A 201 -4.78 26.29 21.38
N PRO A 202 -4.30 26.33 20.12
CA PRO A 202 -4.73 25.40 19.07
C PRO A 202 -4.15 23.99 19.28
N ILE A 203 -3.98 23.55 20.52
CA ILE A 203 -3.35 22.29 20.89
C ILE A 203 -4.35 21.47 21.70
N THR A 204 -4.54 20.23 21.28
CA THR A 204 -5.25 19.22 22.07
C THR A 204 -4.24 18.25 22.66
N HIS A 205 -4.56 17.70 23.82
CA HIS A 205 -3.71 16.76 24.52
C HIS A 205 -4.47 15.52 24.97
N SER A 206 -3.74 14.42 25.07
CA SER A 206 -4.18 13.17 25.68
C SER A 206 -3.04 12.62 26.52
N ILE A 207 -3.39 12.02 27.65
CA ILE A 207 -2.45 11.31 28.52
C ILE A 207 -2.92 9.87 28.59
N GLY A 208 -1.98 8.94 28.63
CA GLY A 208 -2.29 7.53 28.63
C GLY A 208 -1.21 6.68 29.26
N LEU A 209 -1.54 5.41 29.37
CA LEU A 209 -0.63 4.34 29.75
C LEU A 209 -0.25 3.55 28.51
N THR A 210 0.97 3.06 28.48
CA THR A 210 1.48 2.19 27.43
C THR A 210 2.21 1.01 28.04
N ALA A 211 2.10 -0.16 27.43
CA ALA A 211 2.93 -1.32 27.72
C ALA A 211 3.47 -1.85 26.39
N SER A 212 4.78 -2.01 26.29
CA SER A 212 5.46 -2.42 25.07
C SER A 212 6.43 -3.56 25.35
N SER A 213 6.39 -4.59 24.53
CA SER A 213 7.45 -5.60 24.41
C SER A 213 7.97 -5.58 22.97
N SER A 214 9.29 -5.50 22.80
CA SER A 214 9.96 -5.49 21.51
C SER A 214 11.17 -6.40 21.59
N HIS A 215 11.30 -7.29 20.61
CA HIS A 215 12.40 -8.23 20.47
C HIS A 215 12.90 -8.18 19.04
N ALA A 216 14.18 -7.90 18.82
CA ALA A 216 14.77 -7.96 17.50
C ALA A 216 16.11 -8.73 17.53
N THR A 217 16.27 -9.65 16.58
CA THR A 217 17.50 -10.37 16.32
C THR A 217 17.95 -10.05 14.90
N LEU A 218 19.15 -9.52 14.72
CA LEU A 218 19.77 -9.23 13.42
C LEU A 218 21.18 -9.84 13.40
N GLY A 219 21.33 -10.99 12.75
CA GLY A 219 22.58 -11.75 12.75
C GLY A 219 22.99 -12.15 14.18
N PRO A 220 24.19 -11.76 14.67
CA PRO A 220 24.61 -12.03 16.06
C PRO A 220 24.04 -11.06 17.09
N THR A 221 23.45 -9.94 16.66
CA THR A 221 22.96 -8.89 17.56
C THR A 221 21.54 -9.21 17.99
N GLN A 222 21.30 -9.20 19.30
CA GLN A 222 19.96 -9.36 19.89
C GLN A 222 19.64 -8.14 20.75
N THR A 223 18.53 -7.47 20.44
CA THR A 223 17.98 -6.39 21.23
C THR A 223 16.60 -6.80 21.73
N ALA A 224 16.32 -6.49 22.99
CA ALA A 224 15.02 -6.74 23.59
C ALA A 224 14.71 -5.57 24.52
N GLN A 225 13.45 -5.20 24.60
CA GLN A 225 12.94 -4.13 25.42
C GLN A 225 11.53 -4.49 25.87
N GLU A 226 11.31 -4.42 27.18
CA GLU A 226 10.01 -4.67 27.78
C GLU A 226 9.76 -3.60 28.84
N GLY A 227 8.57 -3.02 28.84
CA GLY A 227 8.24 -2.05 29.86
C GLY A 227 6.83 -1.54 29.75
N ALA A 228 6.40 -0.87 30.80
CA ALA A 228 5.17 -0.11 30.84
C ALA A 228 5.48 1.32 31.27
N GLY A 229 4.62 2.26 30.92
CA GLY A 229 4.75 3.60 31.43
C GLY A 229 3.72 4.58 30.91
N VAL A 230 4.10 5.85 30.94
CA VAL A 230 3.19 6.96 30.64
C VAL A 230 3.49 7.51 29.26
N ARG A 231 2.42 7.78 28.52
CA ARG A 231 2.44 8.41 27.21
C ARG A 231 1.64 9.71 27.26
N SER A 232 2.16 10.76 26.65
CA SER A 232 1.45 12.02 26.43
C SER A 232 1.49 12.35 24.95
N ARG A 233 0.36 12.76 24.40
CA ARG A 233 0.20 13.13 22.99
C ARG A 233 -0.35 14.53 22.91
N LEU A 234 0.34 15.40 22.18
CA LEU A 234 -0.07 16.76 21.85
C LEU A 234 -0.34 16.81 20.35
N LEU A 235 -1.47 17.36 19.94
CA LEU A 235 -1.86 17.55 18.55
C LEU A 235 -2.16 19.02 18.29
N LEU A 236 -1.45 19.60 17.33
CA LEU A 236 -1.72 20.95 16.83
C LEU A 236 -2.89 20.88 15.85
N ALA A 237 -3.99 21.56 16.17
CA ALA A 237 -5.10 21.76 15.25
C ALA A 237 -4.60 22.50 14.00
N PRO A 238 -5.09 22.17 12.78
CA PRO A 238 -4.64 22.81 11.56
C PRO A 238 -4.65 24.33 11.68
N GLN A 239 -3.49 24.96 11.51
CA GLN A 239 -3.33 26.41 11.54
C GLN A 239 -3.09 26.91 10.12
N GLU A 240 -3.90 27.85 9.67
CA GLU A 240 -3.67 28.52 8.39
C GLU A 240 -2.41 29.38 8.51
N LEU A 241 -1.41 29.12 7.66
CA LEU A 241 -0.19 29.94 7.59
C LEU A 241 -0.36 31.07 6.57
N TRP A 242 -0.99 30.77 5.44
CA TRP A 242 -1.40 31.69 4.39
C TRP A 242 -2.52 31.03 3.58
N ASN A 243 -3.15 31.77 2.67
CA ASN A 243 -4.26 31.25 1.88
C ASN A 243 -3.88 29.97 1.13
N GLY A 244 -4.55 28.86 1.48
CA GLY A 244 -4.32 27.55 0.90
C GLY A 244 -3.21 26.73 1.55
N ALA A 245 -2.58 27.20 2.64
CA ALA A 245 -1.56 26.46 3.39
C ALA A 245 -1.89 26.26 4.86
N ASN A 246 -1.77 25.01 5.31
CA ASN A 246 -2.06 24.58 6.66
C ASN A 246 -0.84 23.92 7.30
N LEU A 247 -0.50 24.40 8.49
CA LEU A 247 0.42 23.78 9.42
C LEU A 247 -0.33 22.78 10.30
N ASN A 248 0.22 21.58 10.44
CA ASN A 248 -0.21 20.61 11.43
C ASN A 248 1.01 20.07 12.18
N GLY A 249 0.77 19.45 13.32
CA GLY A 249 1.84 18.83 14.08
C GLY A 249 1.33 17.91 15.16
N HIS A 250 2.20 16.99 15.56
CA HIS A 250 1.99 16.15 16.72
C HIS A 250 3.29 15.94 17.47
N LEU A 251 3.19 15.79 18.78
CA LEU A 251 4.29 15.41 19.66
C LEU A 251 3.80 14.32 20.59
N THR A 252 4.52 13.20 20.61
CA THR A 252 4.31 12.10 21.55
C THR A 252 5.54 12.02 22.44
N LEU A 253 5.31 12.08 23.74
CA LEU A 253 6.32 11.86 24.78
C LEU A 253 5.98 10.56 25.48
N THR A 254 6.94 9.64 25.59
CA THR A 254 6.73 8.35 26.25
C THR A 254 7.86 8.07 27.21
N GLN A 255 7.53 7.87 28.48
CA GLN A 255 8.47 7.39 29.49
C GLN A 255 8.13 5.93 29.78
N LEU A 256 9.07 5.02 29.52
CA LEU A 256 8.91 3.60 29.81
C LEU A 256 9.77 3.21 31.02
N TRP A 257 9.24 2.30 31.83
CA TRP A 257 9.95 1.63 32.91
C TRP A 257 9.90 0.13 32.67
N GLY A 258 11.05 -0.53 32.76
CA GLY A 258 11.14 -1.97 32.58
C GLY A 258 12.51 -2.46 32.12
N ASN A 259 12.56 -3.72 31.71
CA ASN A 259 13.79 -4.38 31.29
C ASN A 259 14.29 -3.81 29.96
N LYS A 260 15.50 -3.24 29.96
CA LYS A 260 16.12 -2.64 28.76
C LYS A 260 15.21 -1.61 28.06
N ALA A 261 14.35 -0.92 28.80
CA ALA A 261 13.38 0.06 28.29
C ALA A 261 13.99 1.31 27.62
N GLY A 262 15.31 1.35 27.43
CA GLY A 262 16.07 2.56 27.13
C GLY A 262 16.14 3.47 28.36
N ALA A 263 17.28 4.11 28.58
CA ALA A 263 17.34 5.18 29.58
C ALA A 263 16.78 6.47 28.96
N GLY A 264 15.68 6.99 29.51
CA GLY A 264 15.18 8.33 29.19
C GLY A 264 13.82 8.37 28.52
N LEU A 265 13.50 9.56 27.98
CA LEU A 265 12.24 9.90 27.36
C LEU A 265 12.28 9.60 25.86
N ASN A 266 11.32 8.81 25.38
CA ASN A 266 11.08 8.61 23.96
C ASN A 266 10.25 9.78 23.43
N ILE A 267 10.71 10.37 22.32
CA ILE A 267 10.12 11.57 21.74
C ILE A 267 9.84 11.29 20.26
N LEU A 268 8.57 11.33 19.87
CA LEU A 268 8.15 11.28 18.47
C LEU A 268 7.43 12.58 18.14
N GLY A 269 8.05 13.43 17.33
CA GLY A 269 7.49 14.69 16.87
C GLY A 269 7.33 14.69 15.36
N LYS A 270 6.26 15.28 14.86
CA LYS A 270 6.11 15.60 13.44
C LYS A 270 5.50 16.96 13.30
N VAL A 271 6.03 17.75 12.37
CA VAL A 271 5.42 18.99 11.92
C VAL A 271 5.30 18.93 10.41
N GLY A 272 4.13 19.27 9.89
CA GLY A 272 3.85 19.22 8.47
C GLY A 272 3.23 20.51 7.98
N ILE A 273 3.64 20.94 6.80
CA ILE A 273 2.99 22.03 6.06
C ILE A 273 2.39 21.42 4.80
N SER A 274 1.10 21.63 4.57
CA SER A 274 0.42 21.26 3.33
C SER A 274 -0.08 22.52 2.65
N THR A 275 0.16 22.70 1.37
CA THR A 275 -0.22 23.89 0.61
C THR A 275 -0.78 23.53 -0.76
N ARG A 276 -1.82 24.25 -1.17
CA ARG A 276 -2.31 24.26 -2.56
C ARG A 276 -1.57 25.36 -3.32
N LEU A 277 -0.78 24.95 -4.30
CA LEU A 277 -0.08 25.85 -5.21
C LEU A 277 -1.01 26.15 -6.40
N GLY A 278 -2.00 27.01 -6.17
CA GLY A 278 -3.08 27.28 -7.12
C GLY A 278 -4.10 26.13 -7.20
N SER A 279 -4.81 26.00 -8.34
CA SER A 279 -5.84 24.97 -8.53
C SER A 279 -5.33 23.63 -9.06
N LYS A 280 -4.02 23.53 -9.36
CA LYS A 280 -3.43 22.43 -10.14
C LYS A 280 -2.24 21.76 -9.47
N ALA A 281 -1.88 22.16 -8.26
CA ALA A 281 -0.75 21.57 -7.56
C ALA A 281 -0.96 21.58 -6.05
N THR A 282 -0.49 20.53 -5.40
CA THR A 282 -0.46 20.39 -3.94
C THR A 282 0.94 19.97 -3.52
N MET A 283 1.44 20.59 -2.46
CA MET A 283 2.72 20.24 -1.87
C MET A 283 2.52 19.98 -0.38
N ALA A 284 3.11 18.91 0.14
CA ALA A 284 3.26 18.69 1.56
C ALA A 284 4.75 18.54 1.91
N LEU A 285 5.18 19.23 2.96
CA LEU A 285 6.50 19.10 3.56
C LEU A 285 6.33 18.59 4.98
N SER A 286 7.18 17.67 5.41
CA SER A 286 7.21 17.21 6.80
C SER A 286 8.61 17.26 7.37
N TYR A 287 8.68 17.50 8.67
CA TYR A 287 9.82 17.23 9.49
C TYR A 287 9.40 16.28 10.60
N ASP A 288 10.08 15.15 10.69
CA ASP A 288 9.84 14.09 11.65
C ASP A 288 11.07 13.98 12.57
N TYR A 289 10.84 13.99 13.87
CA TYR A 289 11.83 13.76 14.91
C TYR A 289 11.49 12.47 15.66
N ALA A 290 12.41 11.53 15.71
CA ALA A 290 12.22 10.26 16.40
C ALA A 290 13.43 9.93 17.29
N GLN A 291 13.26 10.11 18.60
CA GLN A 291 14.20 9.62 19.60
C GLN A 291 13.57 8.44 20.32
N ASP A 292 14.09 7.25 20.04
CA ASP A 292 13.79 6.04 20.80
C ASP A 292 15.01 5.12 20.81
N SER A 293 15.03 4.16 21.74
CA SER A 293 16.15 3.23 21.95
C SER A 293 16.42 2.27 20.79
N LEU A 294 15.53 2.14 19.80
CA LEU A 294 15.54 1.04 18.84
C LEU A 294 15.69 1.51 17.38
N ASN A 295 14.91 2.50 16.95
CA ASN A 295 14.87 3.05 15.60
C ASN A 295 15.95 4.10 15.35
N THR A 296 16.33 4.88 16.38
CA THR A 296 17.31 5.97 16.23
C THR A 296 18.64 5.49 15.63
N ALA A 297 19.08 4.27 15.94
CA ALA A 297 20.31 3.69 15.39
C ALA A 297 20.19 3.24 13.93
N LEU A 298 18.98 2.95 13.46
CA LEU A 298 18.71 2.37 12.14
C LEU A 298 18.24 3.40 11.12
N THR A 299 17.37 4.33 11.50
CA THR A 299 16.71 5.27 10.58
C THR A 299 17.14 6.71 10.77
N GLY A 300 17.96 7.00 11.80
CA GLY A 300 18.22 8.35 12.24
C GLY A 300 17.06 8.95 13.03
N ARG A 301 17.32 10.09 13.68
CA ARG A 301 16.40 10.87 14.50
C ARG A 301 15.69 11.96 13.72
N HIS A 302 16.30 12.49 12.67
CA HIS A 302 15.81 13.69 12.00
C HIS A 302 15.51 13.36 10.56
N ARG A 303 14.26 13.49 10.13
CA ARG A 303 13.85 13.19 8.76
C ARG A 303 13.05 14.35 8.17
N LEU A 304 13.42 14.74 6.95
CA LEU A 304 12.60 15.61 6.11
C LEU A 304 11.83 14.76 5.10
N GLY A 305 10.57 15.11 4.87
CA GLY A 305 9.70 14.53 3.86
C GLY A 305 9.15 15.61 2.93
N THR A 306 8.92 15.25 1.68
CA THR A 306 8.24 16.08 0.68
C THR A 306 7.34 15.20 -0.18
N ASP A 307 6.18 15.75 -0.53
CA ASP A 307 5.19 15.21 -1.43
C ASP A 307 4.73 16.37 -2.32
N LEU A 308 4.84 16.22 -3.63
CA LEU A 308 4.43 17.22 -4.60
C LEU A 308 3.63 16.53 -5.69
N PHE A 309 2.40 16.99 -5.84
CA PHE A 309 1.51 16.62 -6.92
C PHE A 309 1.25 17.85 -7.78
N VAL A 310 1.42 17.70 -9.10
CA VAL A 310 1.08 18.72 -10.09
C VAL A 310 0.26 18.04 -11.18
N ASP A 311 -0.92 18.57 -11.49
CA ASP A 311 -1.73 18.12 -12.60
C ASP A 311 -2.20 19.32 -13.44
N LEU A 312 -1.43 19.57 -14.49
CA LEU A 312 -1.74 20.51 -15.56
C LEU A 312 -2.34 19.72 -16.73
N SER A 313 -3.15 20.40 -17.56
CA SER A 313 -3.82 19.79 -18.72
C SER A 313 -2.92 18.89 -19.59
N LYS A 314 -1.68 19.29 -19.85
CA LYS A 314 -0.71 18.49 -20.62
C LYS A 314 0.41 17.89 -19.79
N PHE A 315 0.51 18.18 -18.50
CA PHE A 315 1.67 17.79 -17.70
C PHE A 315 1.23 17.31 -16.33
N SER A 316 1.66 16.13 -15.92
CA SER A 316 1.49 15.67 -14.54
C SER A 316 2.85 15.35 -13.92
N LEU A 317 2.98 15.59 -12.62
CA LEU A 317 4.15 15.24 -11.83
C LEU A 317 3.71 14.76 -10.46
N ASN A 318 4.20 13.58 -10.08
CA ASN A 318 4.18 13.06 -8.72
C ASN A 318 5.62 13.00 -8.24
N LEU A 319 5.95 13.68 -7.15
CA LEU A 319 7.28 13.67 -6.56
C LEU A 319 7.15 13.39 -5.07
N PHE A 320 7.83 12.34 -4.62
CA PHE A 320 7.94 11.98 -3.21
C PHE A 320 9.41 11.95 -2.85
N GLY A 321 9.77 12.55 -1.73
CA GLY A 321 11.14 12.59 -1.28
C GLY A 321 11.21 12.48 0.23
N SER A 322 12.23 11.81 0.73
CA SER A 322 12.56 11.85 2.14
C SER A 322 14.04 11.68 2.37
N LYS A 323 14.57 12.33 3.41
CA LYS A 323 15.99 12.32 3.74
C LYS A 323 16.18 12.35 5.24
N SER A 324 16.99 11.45 5.77
CA SER A 324 17.52 11.57 7.13
C SER A 324 18.63 12.61 7.16
N LEU A 325 18.65 13.46 8.18
CA LEU A 325 19.63 14.53 8.33
C LEU A 325 20.88 14.09 9.11
N ASP A 326 20.78 12.96 9.82
CA ASP A 326 21.79 12.47 10.74
C ASP A 326 22.41 11.12 10.32
N ILE A 327 21.79 10.43 9.35
CA ILE A 327 22.40 9.28 8.67
C ILE A 327 22.34 9.49 7.15
N ASN A 328 23.24 8.83 6.41
CA ASN A 328 23.25 8.86 4.95
C ASN A 328 22.13 7.96 4.38
N SER A 329 20.88 8.38 4.55
CA SER A 329 19.69 7.68 4.08
C SER A 329 18.74 8.66 3.41
N TYR A 330 18.33 8.37 2.18
CA TYR A 330 17.32 9.14 1.47
C TYR A 330 16.58 8.26 0.46
N SER A 331 15.36 8.65 0.14
CA SER A 331 14.52 8.02 -0.88
C SER A 331 13.88 9.14 -1.70
N VAL A 332 14.02 9.10 -3.01
CA VAL A 332 13.38 10.03 -3.93
C VAL A 332 12.71 9.23 -5.02
N PHE A 333 11.43 9.50 -5.25
CA PHE A 333 10.64 8.95 -6.33
C PHE A 333 9.96 10.08 -7.09
N ALA A 334 10.09 10.09 -8.40
CA ALA A 334 9.42 11.06 -9.26
C ALA A 334 8.82 10.36 -10.47
N ASP A 335 7.56 10.63 -10.77
CA ASP A 335 6.87 10.19 -11.98
C ASP A 335 6.31 11.42 -12.68
N ALA A 336 6.75 11.67 -13.91
CA ALA A 336 6.35 12.81 -14.71
C ALA A 336 5.75 12.32 -16.03
N SER A 337 4.69 12.99 -16.47
CA SER A 337 4.10 12.75 -17.80
C SER A 337 3.82 14.06 -18.52
N TYR A 338 4.03 14.06 -19.84
CA TYR A 338 3.76 15.18 -20.72
C TYR A 338 3.06 14.72 -22.00
N TYR A 339 1.87 15.26 -22.26
CA TYR A 339 1.10 15.00 -23.47
C TYR A 339 1.48 16.01 -24.54
N VAL A 340 2.24 15.55 -25.54
CA VAL A 340 2.57 16.34 -26.73
C VAL A 340 1.29 16.59 -27.54
N SER A 341 0.43 15.57 -27.63
CA SER A 341 -0.92 15.63 -28.20
C SER A 341 -1.86 14.71 -27.41
N PRO A 342 -3.19 14.71 -27.67
CA PRO A 342 -4.11 13.74 -27.06
C PRO A 342 -3.74 12.27 -27.32
N GLN A 343 -2.93 12.01 -28.33
CA GLN A 343 -2.46 10.68 -28.72
C GLN A 343 -1.05 10.35 -28.20
N TRP A 344 -0.14 11.32 -28.11
CA TRP A 344 1.25 11.06 -27.75
C TRP A 344 1.59 11.54 -26.34
N ARG A 345 2.10 10.64 -25.51
CA ARG A 345 2.57 10.89 -24.15
C ARG A 345 4.05 10.57 -24.02
N LEU A 346 4.79 11.46 -23.37
CA LEU A 346 6.14 11.22 -22.89
C LEU A 346 6.06 11.03 -21.37
N GLY A 347 6.70 10.01 -20.83
CA GLY A 347 6.75 9.74 -19.41
C GLY A 347 8.18 9.50 -18.94
N ALA A 348 8.43 9.80 -17.66
CA ALA A 348 9.68 9.49 -16.99
C ALA A 348 9.41 9.12 -15.54
N SER A 349 9.92 7.98 -15.12
CA SER A 349 9.90 7.52 -13.73
C SER A 349 11.32 7.40 -13.21
N LEU A 350 11.57 7.93 -12.03
CA LEU A 350 12.85 7.99 -11.36
C LEU A 350 12.65 7.50 -9.93
N SER A 351 13.44 6.51 -9.50
CA SER A 351 13.54 6.08 -8.11
C SER A 351 15.01 6.03 -7.72
N THR A 352 15.32 6.57 -6.55
CA THR A 352 16.68 6.59 -6.02
C THR A 352 16.59 6.43 -4.52
N ASP A 353 17.02 5.27 -4.05
CA ASP A 353 17.02 4.88 -2.66
C ASP A 353 18.45 4.67 -2.20
N ARG A 354 18.87 5.42 -1.18
CA ARG A 354 20.14 5.21 -0.49
C ARG A 354 19.88 4.85 0.95
N TYR A 355 20.54 3.78 1.39
CA TYR A 355 20.63 3.42 2.79
C TYR A 355 22.08 3.11 3.15
N LEU A 356 22.68 3.96 3.99
CA LEU A 356 24.08 3.89 4.42
C LEU A 356 25.05 3.88 3.23
N LYS A 357 25.57 2.70 2.85
CA LYS A 357 26.51 2.52 1.75
C LYS A 357 25.85 1.98 0.47
N SER A 358 24.63 1.46 0.58
CA SER A 358 23.91 0.88 -0.54
C SER A 358 23.08 1.94 -1.26
N ILE A 359 23.12 1.92 -2.59
CA ILE A 359 22.29 2.76 -3.44
C ILE A 359 21.59 1.90 -4.49
N ILE A 360 20.29 2.15 -4.67
CA ILE A 360 19.45 1.54 -5.69
C ILE A 360 18.90 2.67 -6.54
N ASN A 361 19.18 2.61 -7.85
CA ASN A 361 18.77 3.62 -8.80
C ASN A 361 17.98 2.95 -9.94
N GLU A 362 16.76 3.43 -10.14
CA GLU A 362 15.88 2.97 -11.21
C GLU A 362 15.38 4.17 -11.99
N HIS A 363 15.61 4.16 -13.30
CA HIS A 363 15.17 5.23 -14.17
C HIS A 363 14.58 4.63 -15.44
N THR A 364 13.38 5.06 -15.78
CA THR A 364 12.61 4.56 -16.91
C THR A 364 12.03 5.72 -17.70
N LEU A 365 12.23 5.70 -19.01
CA LEU A 365 11.57 6.61 -19.95
C LEU A 365 10.42 5.87 -20.62
N ILE A 366 9.33 6.58 -20.94
CA ILE A 366 8.12 6.02 -21.52
C ILE A 366 7.70 6.87 -22.71
N LEU A 367 7.41 6.23 -23.83
CA LEU A 367 6.74 6.83 -24.98
C LEU A 367 5.41 6.11 -25.18
N GLY A 368 4.31 6.81 -24.92
CA GLY A 368 2.95 6.30 -25.02
C GLY A 368 2.22 6.79 -26.26
N TYR A 369 1.48 5.91 -26.91
CA TYR A 369 0.54 6.22 -27.98
C TYR A 369 -0.87 5.73 -27.65
N ARG A 370 -1.82 6.65 -27.53
CA ARG A 370 -3.21 6.36 -27.18
C ARG A 370 -3.98 5.79 -28.38
N LEU A 371 -4.62 4.65 -28.15
CA LEU A 371 -5.55 3.98 -29.04
C LEU A 371 -6.89 3.77 -28.30
N GLY A 372 -7.81 4.72 -28.45
CA GLY A 372 -9.11 4.69 -27.77
C GLY A 372 -8.99 4.83 -26.25
N THR A 373 -9.36 3.77 -25.52
CA THR A 373 -9.28 3.67 -24.05
C THR A 373 -7.98 3.05 -23.56
N ARG A 374 -7.09 2.65 -24.47
CA ARG A 374 -5.78 2.03 -24.16
C ARG A 374 -4.64 2.91 -24.65
N GLU A 375 -3.46 2.69 -24.11
CA GLU A 375 -2.22 3.33 -24.54
C GLU A 375 -1.15 2.26 -24.78
N LEU A 376 -0.52 2.27 -25.95
CA LEU A 376 0.66 1.45 -26.22
C LEU A 376 1.90 2.21 -25.76
N GLY A 377 2.58 1.70 -24.75
CA GLY A 377 3.81 2.25 -24.20
C GLY A 377 5.04 1.53 -24.72
N VAL A 378 6.07 2.28 -25.11
CA VAL A 378 7.44 1.78 -25.22
C VAL A 378 8.21 2.33 -24.02
N THR A 379 8.79 1.44 -23.22
CA THR A 379 9.59 1.81 -22.05
C THR A 379 11.07 1.59 -22.33
N TYR A 380 11.93 2.41 -21.74
CA TYR A 380 13.38 2.25 -21.80
C TYR A 380 13.98 2.42 -20.41
N SER A 381 14.53 1.33 -19.88
CA SER A 381 15.21 1.34 -18.58
C SER A 381 16.65 1.81 -18.78
N LEU A 382 17.02 2.94 -18.19
CA LEU A 382 18.39 3.46 -18.23
C LEU A 382 19.34 2.59 -17.40
N THR A 383 18.83 1.95 -16.33
CA THR A 383 19.62 1.07 -15.45
C THR A 383 20.01 -0.22 -16.18
N THR A 384 19.07 -0.87 -16.86
CA THR A 384 19.34 -2.16 -17.54
C THR A 384 19.68 -2.01 -19.03
N LYS A 385 19.51 -0.81 -19.59
CA LYS A 385 19.68 -0.49 -21.02
C LYS A 385 18.79 -1.36 -21.92
N ARG A 386 17.54 -1.57 -21.53
CA ARG A 386 16.59 -2.45 -22.23
C ARG A 386 15.31 -1.71 -22.56
N PHE A 387 14.73 -2.08 -23.70
CA PHE A 387 13.40 -1.68 -24.11
C PHE A 387 12.34 -2.64 -23.56
N GLY A 388 11.19 -2.10 -23.19
CA GLY A 388 9.95 -2.80 -22.92
C GLY A 388 8.83 -2.26 -23.80
N PHE A 389 7.79 -3.05 -23.99
CA PHE A 389 6.54 -2.66 -24.62
C PHE A 389 5.44 -2.98 -23.63
N GLU A 390 4.42 -2.14 -23.49
CA GLU A 390 3.36 -2.27 -22.49
C GLU A 390 2.03 -1.80 -23.08
N ILE A 391 0.92 -2.43 -22.68
CA ILE A 391 -0.43 -1.91 -22.93
C ILE A 391 -0.91 -1.30 -21.62
N LEU A 392 -0.94 0.03 -21.57
CA LEU A 392 -1.31 0.82 -20.43
C LEU A 392 -2.79 1.19 -20.49
N ASN A 393 -3.39 1.38 -19.32
CA ASN A 393 -4.69 2.00 -19.22
C ASN A 393 -4.54 3.51 -19.35
N VAL A 394 -5.41 4.12 -20.14
CA VAL A 394 -5.49 5.58 -20.17
C VAL A 394 -6.11 6.02 -18.85
N PRO A 395 -5.42 6.83 -18.03
CA PRO A 395 -6.06 7.40 -16.85
C PRO A 395 -7.27 8.22 -17.31
N ILE A 396 -8.45 7.87 -16.79
CA ILE A 396 -9.68 8.61 -17.03
C ILE A 396 -9.47 9.99 -16.39
N ARG A 397 -9.45 11.03 -17.23
CA ARG A 397 -9.31 12.43 -16.82
C ARG A 397 -10.64 13.13 -16.92
#